data_AF-A0A967GYH6-F1
#
_entry.id   AF-A0A967GYH6-F1
#
_cell.length_a   1.000
_cell.length_b   1.000
_cell.length_c   1.000
_cell.angle_alpha   90.00
_cell.angle_beta   90.00
_cell.angle_gamma   90.00
#
_symmetry.space_group_name_H-M   'P 1'
#
loop_
_entity.id
_entity.type
_entity.pdbx_description
1 polymer ?
#
loop_
_entity_poly.entity_id
_entity_poly.type
_entity_poly.pdbx_seq_one_letter_code
_entity_poly.pdbx_strand_id
1 'polypeptide(L)'
;YRTFTGIIDGGGSTLSIDGGEVVRGFISDRPESSLPVFTVGSRFNPTQQNWKGDLVELIIYLRALPRSEIAGVQRYLDKKYFEAPPLELTDVRG
;
A
#
# COMPACT_ATOMS: atom_id res chain seq x y z
N TYR A 1 5.77 11.02 -2.21
CA TYR A 1 4.80 9.92 -2.03
C TYR A 1 5.32 9.04 -0.90
N ARG A 2 4.46 8.24 -0.28
CA ARG A 2 4.82 7.33 0.81
C ARG A 2 4.26 5.96 0.49
N THR A 3 5.01 4.90 0.74
CA THR A 3 4.44 3.54 0.68
C THR A 3 3.97 3.14 2.06
N PHE A 4 2.72 2.70 2.17
CA PHE A 4 2.19 2.10 3.37
C PHE A 4 2.08 0.59 3.17
N THR A 5 2.59 -0.20 4.11
CA THR A 5 2.50 -1.66 4.07
C THR A 5 1.88 -2.15 5.37
N GLY A 6 0.71 -2.78 5.26
CA GLY A 6 0.06 -3.49 6.35
C GLY A 6 0.24 -5.00 6.19
N ILE A 7 0.67 -5.68 7.26
CA ILE A 7 0.70 -7.14 7.33
C ILE A 7 -0.23 -7.58 8.45
N ILE A 8 -1.06 -8.57 8.16
CA ILE A 8 -1.85 -9.30 9.16
C ILE A 8 -1.50 -10.77 9.00
N ASP A 9 -1.04 -11.40 10.08
CA ASP A 9 -0.62 -12.80 10.08
C ASP A 9 -0.94 -13.48 11.41
N GLY A 10 -1.81 -14.50 11.41
CA GLY A 10 -2.09 -15.33 12.60
C GLY A 10 -2.51 -14.56 13.87
N GLY A 11 -2.99 -13.33 13.74
CA GLY A 11 -3.33 -12.43 14.86
C GLY A 11 -2.30 -11.33 15.13
N GLY A 12 -1.09 -11.40 14.58
CA GLY A 12 -0.13 -10.29 14.56
C GLY A 12 -0.48 -9.26 13.49
N SER A 13 -0.21 -7.98 13.77
CA SER A 13 -0.30 -6.91 12.79
C SER A 13 0.97 -6.05 12.77
N THR A 14 1.34 -5.55 11.60
CA THR A 14 2.45 -4.63 11.44
C THR A 14 2.09 -3.56 10.42
N LEU A 15 2.42 -2.31 10.72
CA LEU A 15 2.38 -1.20 9.78
C LEU A 15 3.79 -0.67 9.57
N SER A 16 4.19 -0.62 8.31
CA SER A 16 5.43 0.00 7.87
C SER A 16 5.15 1.18 6.95
N ILE A 17 6.01 2.19 7.01
CA ILE A 17 6.01 3.31 6.07
C ILE A 17 7.39 3.37 5.42
N ASP A 18 7.40 3.38 4.08
CA ASP A 18 8.62 3.34 3.24
C ASP A 18 9.57 2.18 3.62
N GLY A 19 8.98 1.03 3.98
CA GLY A 19 9.71 -0.16 4.40
C GLY A 19 10.23 -0.16 5.84
N GLY A 20 10.17 0.96 6.56
CA GLY A 20 10.46 1.04 7.98
C GLY A 20 9.25 0.64 8.82
N GLU A 21 9.38 -0.36 9.69
CA GLU A 21 8.33 -0.71 10.67
C GLU A 21 8.07 0.48 11.59
N VAL A 22 6.82 0.94 11.65
CA VAL A 22 6.38 2.06 12.50
C VAL A 22 5.65 1.56 13.73
N VAL A 23 4.86 0.49 13.58
CA VAL A 23 4.13 -0.10 14.70
C VAL A 23 3.88 -1.59 14.47
N ARG A 24 3.84 -2.33 15.58
CA ARG A 24 3.47 -3.73 15.67
C ARG A 24 2.42 -3.91 16.76
N GLY A 25 1.45 -4.78 16.51
CA GLY A 25 0.37 -5.06 17.45
C GLY A 25 -0.21 -6.46 17.28
N PHE A 26 -1.27 -6.70 18.04
CA PHE A 26 -2.07 -7.92 17.99
C PHE A 26 -3.52 -7.55 17.70
N ILE A 27 -4.19 -8.37 16.90
CA ILE A 27 -5.61 -8.26 16.61
C ILE A 27 -6.33 -9.11 17.67
N SER A 28 -6.97 -8.45 18.63
CA SER A 28 -7.72 -9.09 19.71
C SER A 28 -9.13 -9.50 19.30
N ASP A 29 -9.74 -8.76 18.39
CA ASP A 29 -11.05 -9.04 17.81
C ASP A 29 -11.00 -8.80 16.31
N ARG A 30 -11.45 -9.77 15.51
CA ARG A 30 -11.71 -9.57 14.09
C ARG A 30 -13.23 -9.42 13.94
N PRO A 31 -13.79 -8.20 13.84
CA PRO A 31 -15.19 -8.06 13.51
C PRO A 31 -15.40 -8.62 12.10
N GLU A 32 -16.01 -9.80 12.00
CA GLU A 32 -16.50 -10.32 10.74
C GLU A 32 -17.72 -9.49 10.34
N SER A 33 -17.51 -8.50 9.49
CA SER A 33 -18.62 -7.83 8.81
C SER A 33 -19.28 -8.83 7.88
N SER A 34 -20.58 -9.08 8.04
CA SER A 34 -21.40 -9.85 7.10
C SER A 34 -21.59 -9.15 5.75
N LEU A 35 -21.14 -7.90 5.62
CA LEU A 35 -21.17 -7.13 4.39
C LEU A 35 -19.75 -7.07 3.77
N PRO A 36 -19.55 -7.60 2.55
CA PRO A 36 -18.26 -7.67 1.88
C PRO A 36 -17.93 -6.33 1.21
N VAL A 37 -17.84 -5.24 1.98
CA VAL A 37 -17.55 -3.92 1.41
C VAL A 37 -16.15 -3.49 1.82
N PHE A 38 -15.24 -3.48 0.87
CA PHE A 38 -13.96 -2.79 0.98
C PHE A 38 -14.09 -1.43 0.31
N THR A 39 -13.98 -0.35 1.08
CA THR A 39 -13.98 1.02 0.57
C THR A 39 -12.61 1.66 0.74
N VAL A 40 -12.20 2.47 -0.23
CA VAL A 40 -10.98 3.28 -0.18
C VAL A 40 -11.36 4.75 -0.20
N GLY A 41 -10.78 5.52 0.71
CA GLY A 41 -11.00 6.97 0.80
C GLY A 41 -12.38 7.40 1.34
N SER A 42 -13.28 6.45 1.59
CA SER A 42 -14.58 6.68 2.21
C SER A 42 -14.84 5.69 3.34
N ARG A 43 -15.78 6.05 4.21
CA ARG A 43 -16.25 5.23 5.33
C ARG A 43 -17.77 5.13 5.27
N PHE A 44 -18.33 4.09 5.87
CA PHE A 44 -19.77 3.77 5.79
C PHE A 44 -20.69 4.88 6.35
N ASN A 45 -20.18 5.75 7.23
CA ASN A 45 -20.97 6.84 7.79
C ASN A 45 -20.98 8.08 6.85
N PRO A 46 -22.15 8.54 6.38
CA PRO A 46 -22.28 9.64 5.41
C PRO A 46 -21.98 11.04 5.99
N THR A 47 -21.95 11.20 7.31
CA THR A 47 -21.68 12.50 7.97
C THR A 47 -20.18 12.81 8.09
N GLN A 48 -19.35 11.92 7.58
CA GLN A 48 -17.95 11.84 7.92
C GLN A 48 -17.09 12.18 6.70
N GLN A 49 -16.08 13.04 6.88
CA GLN A 49 -15.21 13.51 5.79
C GLN A 49 -14.51 12.32 5.09
N ASN A 50 -14.57 12.31 3.76
CA ASN A 50 -13.78 11.43 2.89
C ASN A 50 -12.33 11.88 2.86
N TRP A 51 -11.42 10.94 2.65
CA TRP A 51 -10.01 11.26 2.43
C TRP A 51 -9.85 12.10 1.17
N LYS A 52 -9.03 13.16 1.27
CA LYS A 52 -8.66 14.02 0.15
C LYS A 52 -7.18 13.82 -0.13
N GLY A 53 -6.86 13.05 -1.17
CA GLY A 53 -5.50 12.80 -1.62
C GLY A 53 -5.48 11.84 -2.80
N ASP A 54 -4.28 11.62 -3.34
CA ASP A 54 -4.05 10.77 -4.50
C ASP A 54 -3.53 9.40 -4.07
N LEU A 55 -4.21 8.34 -4.54
CA LEU A 55 -3.75 6.96 -4.41
C LEU A 55 -3.26 6.48 -5.76
N VAL A 56 -1.99 6.07 -5.80
CA VAL A 56 -1.33 5.68 -7.05
C VAL A 56 -1.56 4.21 -7.39
N GLU A 57 -1.42 3.30 -6.41
CA GLU A 57 -1.64 1.86 -6.58
C GLU A 57 -2.03 1.20 -5.26
N LEU A 58 -2.91 0.19 -5.31
CA LEU A 58 -3.30 -0.65 -4.18
C LEU A 58 -3.12 -2.13 -4.54
N ILE A 59 -2.35 -2.85 -3.74
CA ILE A 59 -2.07 -4.28 -3.93
C ILE A 59 -2.48 -5.03 -2.65
N ILE A 60 -3.34 -6.05 -2.80
CA ILE A 60 -3.86 -6.86 -1.69
C ILE A 60 -3.44 -8.32 -1.90
N TYR A 61 -2.91 -8.94 -0.86
CA TYR A 61 -2.51 -10.35 -0.86
C TYR A 61 -3.36 -11.15 0.11
N LEU A 62 -3.62 -12.41 -0.24
CA LEU A 62 -4.35 -13.37 0.62
C LEU A 62 -3.48 -14.01 1.70
N ARG A 63 -2.18 -13.69 1.72
CA ARG A 63 -1.22 -14.18 2.70
C ARG A 63 -0.32 -13.03 3.16
N ALA A 64 0.24 -13.19 4.35
CA ALA A 64 1.34 -12.34 4.78
C ALA A 64 2.55 -12.51 3.85
N LEU A 65 3.13 -11.40 3.42
CA LEU A 65 4.35 -11.43 2.62
C LEU A 65 5.59 -11.43 3.54
N PRO A 66 6.60 -12.26 3.29
CA PRO A 66 7.89 -12.14 3.93
C PRO A 66 8.59 -10.84 3.48
N ARG A 67 9.57 -10.40 4.28
CA ARG A 67 10.31 -9.15 4.05
C ARG A 67 10.93 -9.04 2.65
N SER A 68 11.42 -10.15 2.09
CA SER A 68 12.02 -10.19 0.75
C SER A 68 11.01 -9.85 -0.36
N GLU A 69 9.78 -10.34 -0.24
CA GLU A 69 8.71 -10.05 -1.20
C GLU A 69 8.21 -8.61 -1.06
N ILE A 70 8.09 -8.11 0.17
CA ILE A 70 7.76 -6.69 0.42
C ILE A 70 8.79 -5.78 -0.22
N ALA A 71 10.08 -6.09 -0.07
CA ALA A 71 11.15 -5.33 -0.73
C ALA A 71 11.05 -5.42 -2.27
N GLY A 72 10.59 -6.54 -2.81
CA GLY A 72 10.29 -6.69 -4.24
C GLY A 72 9.17 -5.78 -4.71
N VAL A 73 8.07 -5.72 -3.96
CA VAL A 73 6.94 -4.82 -4.24
C VAL A 73 7.37 -3.36 -4.18
N GLN A 74 8.15 -2.97 -3.16
CA GLN A 74 8.68 -1.61 -3.04
C GLN A 74 9.51 -1.24 -4.26
N ARG A 75 10.46 -2.10 -4.69
CA ARG A 75 11.25 -1.87 -5.91
C ARG A 75 10.39 -1.73 -7.16
N TYR A 76 9.32 -2.53 -7.28
CA TYR A 76 8.39 -2.40 -8.40
C TYR A 76 7.68 -1.05 -8.40
N LEU A 77 7.18 -0.58 -7.26
CA LEU A 77 6.53 0.72 -7.14
C LEU A 77 7.53 1.87 -7.39
N ASP A 78 8.75 1.75 -6.84
CA ASP A 78 9.85 2.69 -7.05
C ASP A 78 10.15 2.86 -8.54
N LYS A 79 10.35 1.74 -9.23
CA LYS A 79 10.61 1.72 -10.67
C LYS A 79 9.46 2.28 -11.50
N LYS A 80 8.22 1.92 -11.16
CA LYS A 80 7.06 2.27 -11.99
C LYS A 80 6.72 3.76 -11.94
N TYR A 81 6.89 4.37 -10.78
CA TYR A 81 6.39 5.72 -10.55
C TYR A 81 7.49 6.76 -10.37
N PHE A 82 8.73 6.34 -10.12
CA PHE A 82 9.78 7.25 -9.66
C PHE A 82 11.14 7.08 -10.32
N GLU A 83 11.39 5.96 -11.00
CA GLU A 83 12.46 5.95 -12.01
C GLU A 83 11.98 6.76 -13.21
N ALA A 84 12.77 7.75 -13.62
CA ALA A 84 12.51 8.47 -14.86
C ALA A 84 12.46 7.44 -16.01
N PRO A 85 11.56 7.62 -17.00
CA PRO A 85 11.73 6.93 -18.27
C PRO A 85 13.19 7.14 -18.72
N PRO A 86 13.86 6.13 -19.32
CA PRO A 86 15.11 6.40 -20.01
C PRO A 86 14.89 7.64 -20.87
N LEU A 87 15.74 8.66 -20.74
CA LEU A 87 15.70 9.79 -21.65
C LEU A 87 15.74 9.18 -23.05
N GLU A 88 14.62 9.26 -23.79
CA GLU A 88 14.70 8.96 -25.21
C GLU A 88 15.59 10.05 -25.78
N LEU A 89 16.84 9.70 -26.06
CA LEU A 89 17.72 10.49 -26.91
C LEU A 89 17.18 10.36 -28.34
N THR A 90 16.11 11.08 -28.61
CA THR A 90 15.55 11.31 -29.95
C THR A 90 15.28 12.81 -30.02
N ASP A 91 15.96 13.63 -30.81
CA ASP A 91 16.71 13.44 -32.04
C ASP A 91 17.72 14.60 -32.14
N VAL A 92 19.02 14.33 -31.97
CA VAL A 92 20.07 15.25 -32.45
C VAL A 92 20.21 15.04 -33.95
N ARG A 93 19.24 15.57 -34.71
CA ARG A 93 19.47 15.89 -36.11
C ARG A 93 19.78 17.36 -36.20
N GLY A 94 21.07 17.62 -36.45
CA GLY A 94 21.51 18.85 -37.08
C GLY A 94 21.10 18.93 -38.54
#